data_AF-A0A9W8E7A8-F1
#
_entry.id   AF-A0A9W8E7A8-F1
#
_cell.length_a   1.000
_cell.length_b   1.000
_cell.length_c   1.000
_cell.angle_alpha   90.00
_cell.angle_beta   90.00
_cell.angle_gamma   90.00
#
_symmetry.space_group_name_H-M   'P 1'
#
loop_
_entity.id
_entity.type
_entity.pdbx_description
1 polymer ?
#
loop_
_entity_poly.entity_id
_entity_poly.type
_entity_poly.pdbx_seq_one_letter_code
_entity_poly.pdbx_strand_id
1 'polypeptide(L)'
;MAPLQNNNTRELTPYPEHAPKDVETVSTDVDGNVLPVPTVGYRSYIAPRPLLNQQYQAKKSSQLIPLLVICDLNGTLLRRRKHSITPRPHLEEFMAFLLDNFHVMVWSSAIEQNVSRMIDRIFGQRRQQLVGVWDRRECRYVRSERSGFRTEKELTRVWYKSAQLKATPKGGRFSRAKDSGKPMEGIPAPLRPVRSGLRKCEIGKGKFISWKQMNTIIIDDSPDKVGEFTSNHIQVSDFERYFNLEDNELALLFQYFQYILPQMQTCAKSNGDVTKVLAENPWLSYREKHAATLISGPLTISTNSEEKEGDLIGSMTPSVDETTSDS
;
A
#
# COMPACT_ATOMS: atom_id res chain seq x y z
N MET A 1 -10.65 -42.40 46.29
CA MET A 1 -10.90 -43.02 44.97
C MET A 1 -12.32 -42.67 44.55
N ALA A 2 -12.48 -42.07 43.36
CA ALA A 2 -13.71 -41.96 42.54
C ALA A 2 -14.97 -41.26 43.14
N PRO A 3 -15.96 -40.81 42.32
CA PRO A 3 -15.92 -40.41 40.91
C PRO A 3 -16.71 -39.11 40.56
N LEU A 4 -16.60 -38.77 39.27
CA LEU A 4 -17.36 -37.81 38.45
C LEU A 4 -18.83 -38.20 38.21
N GLN A 5 -19.65 -37.20 37.82
CA GLN A 5 -20.65 -37.16 36.71
C GLN A 5 -21.86 -36.29 37.12
N ASN A 6 -22.12 -35.15 36.47
CA ASN A 6 -22.68 -34.90 35.15
C ASN A 6 -24.19 -35.20 35.02
N ASN A 7 -24.85 -34.33 34.26
CA ASN A 7 -26.22 -34.35 33.74
C ASN A 7 -27.28 -33.60 34.55
N ASN A 8 -27.83 -32.55 33.93
CA ASN A 8 -29.29 -32.49 33.87
C ASN A 8 -29.78 -31.90 32.55
N THR A 9 -30.65 -32.68 31.93
CA THR A 9 -31.34 -32.43 30.67
C THR A 9 -32.83 -32.30 30.99
N ARG A 10 -33.55 -31.48 30.21
CA ARG A 10 -35.03 -31.37 30.09
C ARG A 10 -35.67 -30.55 31.22
N GLU A 11 -36.67 -29.70 30.97
CA GLU A 11 -37.84 -29.94 30.12
C GLU A 11 -38.54 -28.62 29.75
N LEU A 12 -39.26 -28.64 28.62
CA LEU A 12 -40.10 -27.56 28.08
C LEU A 12 -41.53 -27.63 28.65
N THR A 13 -42.24 -26.50 28.49
CA THR A 13 -43.71 -26.24 28.56
C THR A 13 -44.24 -25.59 29.84
N PRO A 14 -45.41 -24.92 29.82
CA PRO A 14 -45.94 -23.96 28.83
C PRO A 14 -46.38 -22.62 29.47
N TYR A 15 -46.52 -21.57 28.65
CA TYR A 15 -47.07 -20.27 29.04
C TYR A 15 -48.56 -20.33 29.42
N PRO A 16 -49.01 -19.50 30.38
CA PRO A 16 -50.33 -18.89 30.34
C PRO A 16 -50.23 -17.38 30.02
N GLU A 17 -51.12 -16.94 29.13
CA GLU A 17 -51.47 -15.53 28.94
C GLU A 17 -51.94 -14.91 30.26
N HIS A 18 -51.46 -13.72 30.59
CA HIS A 18 -52.26 -12.52 30.93
C HIS A 18 -51.32 -11.35 31.27
N ALA A 19 -51.47 -10.26 30.51
CA ALA A 19 -50.66 -9.05 30.59
C ALA A 19 -51.01 -8.19 31.83
N PRO A 20 -50.02 -7.61 32.51
CA PRO A 20 -50.20 -6.38 33.28
C PRO A 20 -49.85 -5.15 32.42
N LYS A 21 -50.71 -4.13 32.54
CA LYS A 21 -50.65 -2.85 31.84
C LYS A 21 -49.40 -2.06 32.23
N ASP A 22 -48.70 -1.54 31.24
CA ASP A 22 -47.49 -0.72 31.38
C ASP A 22 -47.77 0.57 32.16
N VAL A 23 -46.96 0.82 33.20
CA VAL A 23 -46.76 2.15 33.78
C VAL A 23 -45.46 2.67 33.18
N GLU A 24 -45.55 3.56 32.19
CA GLU A 24 -44.40 4.18 31.54
C GLU A 24 -43.65 5.09 32.53
N THR A 25 -42.39 4.78 32.81
CA THR A 25 -41.48 5.69 33.50
C THR A 25 -40.80 6.58 32.46
N VAL A 26 -41.06 7.89 32.55
CA VAL A 26 -40.55 8.89 31.61
C VAL A 26 -39.15 9.33 32.04
N SER A 27 -38.13 9.01 31.24
CA SER A 27 -36.76 9.48 31.46
C SER A 27 -36.57 10.92 30.94
N THR A 28 -36.06 11.81 31.79
CA THR A 28 -35.73 13.20 31.45
C THR A 28 -34.22 13.43 31.35
N ASP A 29 -33.78 14.42 30.58
CA ASP A 29 -32.38 14.88 30.58
C ASP A 29 -32.06 15.77 31.81
N VAL A 30 -30.80 16.22 31.91
CA VAL A 30 -30.28 17.06 33.00
C VAL A 30 -30.95 18.43 33.09
N ASP A 31 -31.65 18.85 32.03
CA ASP A 31 -32.41 20.10 31.96
C ASP A 31 -33.93 19.86 32.14
N GLY A 32 -34.33 18.63 32.50
CA GLY A 32 -35.71 18.25 32.81
C GLY A 32 -36.59 17.98 31.60
N ASN A 33 -36.03 17.90 30.39
CA ASN A 33 -36.82 17.62 29.18
C ASN A 33 -37.05 16.11 29.01
N VAL A 34 -38.29 15.74 28.72
CA VAL A 34 -38.67 14.34 28.46
C VAL A 34 -37.97 13.83 27.21
N LEU A 35 -37.14 12.78 27.36
CA LEU A 35 -36.48 12.13 26.25
C LEU A 35 -37.48 11.24 25.48
N PRO A 36 -37.53 11.29 24.15
CA PRO A 36 -38.48 10.48 23.39
C PRO A 36 -38.12 8.99 23.47
N VAL A 37 -39.12 8.16 23.79
CA VAL A 37 -39.00 6.69 23.83
C VAL A 37 -38.77 6.16 22.41
N PRO A 38 -37.71 5.38 22.14
CA PRO A 38 -37.44 4.91 20.78
C PRO A 38 -38.47 3.86 20.33
N THR A 39 -39.39 4.23 19.45
CA THR A 39 -40.30 3.29 18.82
C THR A 39 -39.59 2.51 17.69
N VAL A 40 -39.99 1.25 17.50
CA VAL A 40 -39.48 0.31 16.49
C VAL A 40 -39.79 0.82 15.08
N GLY A 41 -38.96 1.74 14.60
CA GLY A 41 -39.10 2.38 13.28
C GLY A 41 -37.86 3.15 12.81
N TYR A 42 -36.75 3.09 13.54
CA TYR A 42 -35.51 3.80 13.17
C TYR A 42 -34.64 2.96 12.22
N ARG A 43 -35.09 2.76 10.97
CA ARG A 43 -34.23 2.24 9.89
C ARG A 43 -34.36 2.95 8.55
N SER A 44 -35.05 4.09 8.48
CA SER A 44 -35.32 4.74 7.19
C SER A 44 -35.33 6.27 7.27
N TYR A 45 -34.30 6.90 7.84
CA TYR A 45 -33.99 8.33 7.61
C TYR A 45 -32.50 8.61 7.81
N ILE A 46 -31.69 8.36 6.79
CA ILE A 46 -30.48 9.16 6.56
C ILE A 46 -30.68 9.84 5.21
N ALA A 47 -31.49 10.91 5.22
CA ALA A 47 -31.47 11.86 4.13
C ALA A 47 -30.21 12.74 4.27
N PRO A 48 -29.61 13.19 3.15
CA PRO A 48 -28.29 13.81 3.13
C PRO A 48 -28.31 15.16 3.83
N ARG A 49 -27.28 15.45 4.65
CA ARG A 49 -27.02 16.82 5.09
C ARG A 49 -26.84 17.70 3.84
N PRO A 50 -27.51 18.88 3.73
CA PRO A 50 -27.32 19.74 2.58
C PRO A 50 -25.87 20.21 2.55
N LEU A 51 -25.14 19.75 1.54
CA LEU A 51 -23.87 20.36 1.15
C LEU A 51 -24.19 21.82 0.82
N LEU A 52 -23.59 22.72 1.59
CA LEU A 52 -23.55 24.13 1.28
C LEU A 52 -23.10 24.27 -0.19
N ASN A 53 -24.01 24.75 -1.05
CA ASN A 53 -23.72 25.12 -2.42
C ASN A 53 -22.74 26.30 -2.42
N GLN A 54 -21.48 26.01 -2.19
CA GLN A 54 -20.41 26.83 -2.71
C GLN A 54 -20.16 26.30 -4.11
N GLN A 55 -20.56 27.06 -5.13
CA GLN A 55 -20.12 26.87 -6.50
C GLN A 55 -18.59 26.91 -6.53
N TYR A 56 -17.95 25.77 -6.23
CA TYR A 56 -16.55 25.56 -6.51
C TYR A 56 -16.46 25.36 -8.01
N GLN A 57 -16.28 26.47 -8.73
CA GLN A 57 -15.64 26.41 -10.04
C GLN A 57 -14.32 25.68 -9.83
N ALA A 58 -14.22 24.44 -10.31
CA ALA A 58 -12.97 23.72 -10.34
C ALA A 58 -12.00 24.55 -11.18
N LYS A 59 -11.17 25.37 -10.52
CA LYS A 59 -9.98 25.93 -11.14
C LYS A 59 -9.22 24.73 -11.66
N LYS A 60 -9.22 24.50 -12.97
CA LYS A 60 -8.38 23.50 -13.64
C LYS A 60 -6.93 23.79 -13.24
N SER A 61 -6.49 23.17 -12.14
CA SER A 61 -5.10 23.12 -11.76
C SER A 61 -4.43 22.27 -12.83
N SER A 62 -3.77 22.90 -13.79
CA SER A 62 -3.03 22.27 -14.89
C SER A 62 -1.84 21.42 -14.43
N GLN A 63 -1.76 21.08 -13.14
CA GLN A 63 -0.64 20.40 -12.52
C GLN A 63 -1.14 19.09 -11.92
N LEU A 64 -0.65 17.98 -12.46
CA LEU A 64 -0.85 16.62 -11.96
C LEU A 64 -0.59 16.57 -10.45
N ILE A 65 -1.50 15.96 -9.70
CA ILE A 65 -1.25 15.64 -8.30
C ILE A 65 -0.57 14.29 -8.22
N PRO A 66 0.69 14.22 -7.75
CA PRO A 66 1.38 12.96 -7.66
C PRO A 66 0.69 12.03 -6.67
N LEU A 67 0.74 10.73 -6.98
CA LEU A 67 0.22 9.67 -6.15
C LEU A 67 1.35 9.05 -5.32
N LEU A 68 1.05 8.78 -4.05
CA LEU A 68 1.93 8.09 -3.11
C LEU A 68 1.45 6.66 -2.92
N VAL A 69 2.35 5.69 -3.10
CA VAL A 69 2.13 4.30 -2.72
C VAL A 69 3.04 3.99 -1.52
N ILE A 70 2.43 3.57 -0.41
CA ILE A 70 3.12 3.15 0.81
C ILE A 70 3.11 1.63 0.86
N CYS A 71 4.27 0.99 0.94
CA CYS A 71 4.37 -0.47 1.04
C CYS A 71 4.82 -0.90 2.44
N ASP A 72 4.14 -1.90 3.02
CA ASP A 72 4.72 -2.70 4.10
C ASP A 72 5.90 -3.55 3.60
N LEU A 73 6.69 -4.09 4.53
CA LEU A 73 7.78 -5.02 4.23
C LEU A 73 7.38 -6.46 4.53
N ASN A 74 7.44 -6.85 5.80
CA ASN A 74 7.32 -8.24 6.20
C ASN A 74 5.89 -8.74 6.09
N GLY A 75 5.66 -9.82 5.32
CA GLY A 75 4.32 -10.32 5.01
C GLY A 75 3.74 -9.76 3.72
N THR A 76 4.29 -8.65 3.21
CA THR A 76 3.83 -7.97 1.99
C THR A 76 4.83 -8.13 0.84
N LEU A 77 6.02 -7.51 0.92
CA LEU A 77 7.05 -7.53 -0.13
C LEU A 77 8.10 -8.62 0.05
N LEU A 78 8.23 -9.14 1.27
CA LEU A 78 9.23 -10.14 1.62
C LEU A 78 8.83 -10.89 2.87
N ARG A 79 9.59 -11.95 3.16
CA ARG A 79 9.55 -12.70 4.41
C ARG A 79 10.88 -12.53 5.15
N ARG A 80 10.83 -12.14 6.43
CA ARG A 80 12.01 -11.97 7.29
C ARG A 80 11.95 -12.95 8.45
N ARG A 81 12.91 -13.87 8.47
CA ARG A 81 13.23 -14.71 9.63
C ARG A 81 14.45 -14.16 10.38
N LYS A 82 14.85 -14.81 11.47
CA LYS A 82 15.96 -14.33 12.32
C LYS A 82 17.26 -14.12 11.53
N HIS A 83 17.54 -15.02 10.58
CA HIS A 83 18.79 -15.06 9.81
C HIS A 83 18.61 -14.97 8.30
N SER A 84 17.38 -14.79 7.80
CA SER A 84 17.12 -14.72 6.36
C SER A 84 16.08 -13.68 6.00
N ILE A 85 16.25 -13.09 4.82
CA ILE A 85 15.30 -12.20 4.17
C ILE A 85 15.07 -12.77 2.77
N THR A 86 13.87 -13.27 2.54
CA THR A 86 13.45 -13.86 1.27
C THR A 86 12.51 -12.87 0.57
N PRO A 87 12.92 -12.24 -0.54
CA PRO A 87 12.02 -11.46 -1.39
C PRO A 87 10.79 -12.28 -1.77
N ARG A 88 9.62 -11.65 -1.83
CA ARG A 88 8.44 -12.29 -2.41
C ARG A 88 8.66 -12.47 -3.93
N PRO A 89 8.19 -13.56 -4.56
CA PRO A 89 8.32 -13.69 -6.01
C PRO A 89 7.70 -12.49 -6.76
N HIS A 90 8.24 -12.16 -7.93
CA HIS A 90 7.84 -11.02 -8.77
C HIS A 90 8.05 -9.62 -8.15
N LEU A 91 8.87 -9.53 -7.11
CA LEU A 91 9.15 -8.27 -6.42
C LEU A 91 9.85 -7.25 -7.32
N GLU A 92 10.76 -7.70 -8.18
CA GLU A 92 11.60 -6.82 -8.99
C GLU A 92 10.76 -6.05 -10.01
N GLU A 93 9.93 -6.77 -10.76
CA GLU A 93 9.02 -6.24 -11.77
C GLU A 93 7.99 -5.30 -11.14
N PHE A 94 7.39 -5.72 -10.02
CA PHE A 94 6.41 -4.92 -9.30
C PHE A 94 7.01 -3.62 -8.77
N MET A 95 8.18 -3.68 -8.11
CA MET A 95 8.81 -2.49 -7.56
C MET A 95 9.36 -1.55 -8.63
N ALA A 96 9.89 -2.07 -9.74
CA ALA A 96 10.29 -1.24 -10.88
C ALA A 96 9.09 -0.43 -11.40
N PHE A 97 7.97 -1.11 -11.66
CA PHE A 97 6.74 -0.44 -12.10
C PHE A 97 6.26 0.62 -11.09
N LEU A 98 6.26 0.30 -9.80
CA LEU A 98 5.83 1.26 -8.78
C LEU A 98 6.73 2.50 -8.75
N LEU A 99 8.05 2.32 -8.81
CA LEU A 99 9.02 3.41 -8.77
C LEU A 99 8.97 4.31 -10.01
N ASP A 100 8.65 3.74 -11.17
CA ASP A 100 8.54 4.49 -12.43
C ASP A 100 7.26 5.34 -12.51
N ASN A 101 6.18 4.90 -11.84
CA ASN A 101 4.85 5.50 -11.99
C ASN A 101 4.38 6.28 -10.76
N PHE A 102 4.94 6.03 -9.58
CA PHE A 102 4.46 6.58 -8.31
C PHE A 102 5.60 7.10 -7.44
N HIS A 103 5.26 7.99 -6.51
CA HIS A 103 6.14 8.23 -5.38
C HIS A 103 5.98 7.05 -4.41
N VAL A 104 7.08 6.36 -4.10
CA VAL A 104 7.03 5.16 -3.27
C VAL A 104 7.63 5.43 -1.90
N MET A 105 6.91 5.04 -0.87
CA MET A 105 7.36 5.05 0.52
C MET A 105 7.30 3.64 1.10
N VAL A 106 8.22 3.33 2.01
CA VAL A 106 8.12 2.12 2.83
C VAL A 106 7.68 2.49 4.25
N TRP A 107 6.78 1.71 4.82
CA TRP A 107 6.41 1.84 6.23
C TRP A 107 6.27 0.45 6.86
N SER A 108 7.18 0.10 7.76
CA SER A 108 7.19 -1.20 8.44
C SER A 108 7.01 -1.06 9.95
N SER A 109 6.32 -2.02 10.56
CA SER A 109 6.22 -2.17 12.03
C SER A 109 7.47 -2.80 12.66
N ALA A 110 8.53 -3.07 11.89
CA ALA A 110 9.81 -3.55 12.40
C ALA A 110 10.67 -2.40 12.96
N ILE A 111 11.63 -2.72 13.83
CA ILE A 111 12.62 -1.75 14.34
C ILE A 111 13.59 -1.33 13.23
N GLU A 112 14.19 -0.13 13.37
CA GLU A 112 15.08 0.50 12.39
C GLU A 112 16.14 -0.45 11.80
N GLN A 113 16.84 -1.21 12.65
CA GLN A 113 17.90 -2.13 12.22
C GLN A 113 17.38 -3.24 11.30
N ASN A 114 16.16 -3.74 11.56
CA ASN A 114 15.53 -4.74 10.71
C ASN A 114 15.05 -4.12 9.40
N VAL A 115 14.48 -2.90 9.47
CA VAL A 115 14.05 -2.17 8.28
C VAL A 115 15.24 -1.88 7.36
N SER A 116 16.36 -1.38 7.88
CA SER A 116 17.55 -1.13 7.06
C SER A 116 18.00 -2.40 6.33
N ARG A 117 18.12 -3.54 7.03
CA ARG A 117 18.53 -4.81 6.40
C ARG A 117 17.56 -5.26 5.30
N MET A 118 16.26 -5.11 5.53
CA MET A 118 15.23 -5.45 4.55
C MET A 118 15.29 -4.53 3.32
N ILE A 119 15.43 -3.23 3.52
CA ILE A 119 15.57 -2.24 2.44
C ILE A 119 16.82 -2.53 1.61
N ASP A 120 17.97 -2.74 2.28
CA ASP A 120 19.23 -3.01 1.60
C ASP A 120 19.15 -4.27 0.75
N ARG A 121 18.42 -5.30 1.22
CA ARG A 121 18.22 -6.55 0.50
C ARG A 121 17.37 -6.40 -0.75
N ILE A 122 16.26 -5.67 -0.70
CA ILE A 122 15.28 -5.65 -1.82
C ILE A 122 15.39 -4.43 -2.72
N PHE A 123 15.91 -3.32 -2.22
CA PHE A 123 16.08 -2.10 -3.01
C PHE A 123 17.52 -1.83 -3.40
N GLY A 124 18.50 -2.26 -2.61
CA GLY A 124 19.91 -1.91 -2.83
C GLY A 124 20.09 -0.41 -3.03
N GLN A 125 20.68 0.01 -4.16
CA GLN A 125 20.85 1.43 -4.48
C GLN A 125 19.52 2.15 -4.82
N ARG A 126 18.51 1.44 -5.33
CA ARG A 126 17.19 2.02 -5.67
C ARG A 126 16.45 2.59 -4.46
N ARG A 127 16.88 2.28 -3.23
CA ARG A 127 16.35 2.90 -2.01
C ARG A 127 16.46 4.43 -2.01
N GLN A 128 17.35 4.99 -2.84
CA GLN A 128 17.48 6.43 -3.04
C GLN A 128 16.27 7.06 -3.75
N GLN A 129 15.48 6.27 -4.49
CA GLN A 129 14.26 6.72 -5.17
C GLN A 129 13.05 6.77 -4.23
N LEU A 130 13.11 6.09 -3.08
CA LEU A 130 12.05 6.14 -2.08
C LEU A 130 11.89 7.54 -1.50
N VAL A 131 10.65 8.02 -1.42
CA VAL A 131 10.34 9.32 -0.79
C VAL A 131 10.38 9.24 0.72
N GLY A 132 10.31 8.05 1.30
CA GLY A 132 10.39 7.86 2.74
C GLY A 132 10.57 6.40 3.11
N VAL A 133 11.18 6.18 4.26
CA VAL A 133 11.26 4.88 4.92
C VAL A 133 10.89 5.11 6.37
N TRP A 134 9.82 4.49 6.84
CA TRP A 134 9.36 4.56 8.22
C TRP A 134 9.45 3.20 8.89
N ASP A 135 9.89 3.21 10.13
CA ASP A 135 9.96 2.04 11.01
C ASP A 135 8.91 2.13 12.12
N ARG A 136 8.96 1.18 13.06
CA ARG A 136 8.02 1.07 14.19
C ARG A 136 7.83 2.37 14.98
N ARG A 137 8.82 3.26 15.06
CA ARG A 137 8.69 4.54 15.79
C ARG A 137 7.63 5.46 15.18
N GLU A 138 7.36 5.25 13.89
CA GLU A 138 6.34 6.00 13.17
C GLU A 138 4.95 5.34 13.24
N CYS A 139 4.83 4.11 13.75
CA CYS A 139 3.54 3.50 14.06
C CYS A 139 2.89 4.08 15.32
N ARG A 140 1.56 4.00 15.39
CA ARG A 140 0.77 4.21 16.60
C ARG A 140 0.61 2.90 17.35
N TYR A 141 0.77 2.91 18.67
CA TYR A 141 0.51 1.74 19.50
C TYR A 141 -0.94 1.79 19.99
N VAL A 142 -1.69 0.72 19.71
CA VAL A 142 -3.10 0.59 20.12
C VAL A 142 -3.25 -0.64 20.97
N ARG A 143 -4.03 -0.55 22.06
CA ARG A 143 -4.29 -1.70 22.92
C ARG A 143 -4.99 -2.80 22.13
N SER A 144 -4.56 -4.04 22.36
CA SER A 144 -5.08 -5.24 21.73
C SER A 144 -5.37 -6.26 22.82
N GLU A 145 -6.58 -6.82 22.84
CA GLU A 145 -6.95 -7.86 23.82
C GLU A 145 -6.11 -9.13 23.63
N ARG A 146 -5.73 -9.43 22.39
CA ARG A 146 -4.99 -10.66 22.04
C ARG A 146 -3.49 -10.60 22.34
N SER A 147 -2.88 -9.43 22.17
CA SER A 147 -1.41 -9.26 22.18
C SER A 147 -0.91 -8.17 23.14
N GLY A 148 -1.81 -7.62 23.96
CA GLY A 148 -1.56 -6.43 24.78
C GLY A 148 -1.58 -5.14 23.96
N PHE A 149 -0.77 -5.09 22.90
CA PHE A 149 -0.72 -3.98 21.94
C PHE A 149 -0.57 -4.49 20.51
N ARG A 150 -1.10 -3.71 19.57
CA ARG A 150 -0.85 -3.80 18.12
C ARG A 150 -0.30 -2.46 17.62
N THR A 151 0.28 -2.47 16.43
CA THR A 151 0.79 -1.27 15.76
C THR A 151 -0.09 -0.90 14.58
N GLU A 152 -0.48 0.37 14.50
CA GLU A 152 -1.23 0.93 13.38
C GLU A 152 -0.38 1.95 12.60
N LYS A 153 -0.65 2.06 11.30
CA LYS A 153 -0.01 2.94 10.31
C LYS A 153 -0.98 4.06 9.96
N GLU A 154 -1.15 4.97 10.91
CA GLU A 154 -2.10 6.08 10.81
C GLU A 154 -1.70 7.07 9.69
N LEU A 155 -2.39 7.02 8.54
CA LEU A 155 -1.99 7.77 7.35
C LEU A 155 -1.96 9.30 7.55
N THR A 156 -2.79 9.82 8.46
CA THR A 156 -2.76 11.23 8.92
C THR A 156 -1.37 11.67 9.34
N ARG A 157 -0.54 10.77 9.91
CA ARG A 157 0.84 11.07 10.30
C ARG A 157 1.71 11.41 9.10
N VAL A 158 1.54 10.70 7.98
CA VAL A 158 2.25 10.99 6.71
C VAL A 158 1.83 12.37 6.20
N TRP A 159 0.52 12.63 6.19
CA TRP A 159 -0.02 13.88 5.70
C TRP A 159 0.46 15.08 6.51
N TYR A 160 0.40 14.96 7.85
CA TYR A 160 0.88 15.97 8.78
C TYR A 160 2.39 16.24 8.63
N LYS A 161 3.24 15.19 8.64
CA LYS A 161 4.68 15.36 8.43
C LYS A 161 5.00 15.93 7.06
N SER A 162 4.25 15.56 6.01
CA SER A 162 4.43 16.14 4.68
C SER A 162 4.12 17.64 4.66
N ALA A 163 3.08 18.08 5.36
CA ALA A 163 2.69 19.48 5.49
C ALA A 163 3.74 20.27 6.29
N GLN A 164 4.27 19.70 7.37
CA GLN A 164 5.37 20.29 8.14
C GLN A 164 6.63 20.48 7.28
N LEU A 165 7.06 19.43 6.57
CA LEU A 165 8.21 19.52 5.65
C LEU A 165 8.01 20.62 4.62
N LYS A 166 6.79 20.74 4.08
CA LYS A 166 6.36 21.83 3.19
C LYS A 166 6.63 23.21 3.79
N ALA A 167 6.17 23.42 5.03
CA ALA A 167 6.25 24.69 5.75
C ALA A 167 7.68 25.06 6.18
N THR A 168 8.60 24.10 6.30
CA THR A 168 10.00 24.43 6.60
C THR A 168 10.66 25.21 5.45
N PRO A 169 11.30 26.37 5.72
CA PRO A 169 12.10 27.09 4.73
C PRO A 169 13.20 26.21 4.14
N LYS A 170 13.72 26.57 2.95
CA LYS A 170 14.91 25.97 2.34
C LYS A 170 16.13 26.17 3.27
N GLY A 171 16.25 25.34 4.30
CA GLY A 171 17.23 25.52 5.38
C GLY A 171 17.20 24.45 6.48
N GLY A 172 16.17 23.60 6.51
CA GLY A 172 16.17 22.41 7.36
C GLY A 172 17.20 21.40 6.88
N ARG A 173 18.41 21.44 7.46
CA ARG A 173 19.47 20.45 7.28
C ARG A 173 18.94 19.05 7.59
N PHE A 174 18.49 18.31 6.58
CA PHE A 174 19.11 17.00 6.42
C PHE A 174 20.49 17.33 5.90
N SER A 175 21.49 17.19 6.77
CA SER A 175 22.87 17.19 6.33
C SER A 175 22.95 16.27 5.12
N ARG A 176 23.16 16.85 3.93
CA ARG A 176 23.93 16.17 2.89
C ARG A 176 25.11 15.63 3.68
N ALA A 177 25.18 14.32 3.88
CA ALA A 177 26.34 13.72 4.49
C ALA A 177 27.52 14.37 3.78
N LYS A 178 28.39 15.06 4.51
CA LYS A 178 29.65 15.52 3.94
C LYS A 178 30.26 14.27 3.34
N ASP A 179 30.26 14.22 2.02
CA ASP A 179 30.89 13.17 1.25
C ASP A 179 32.37 13.48 1.33
N SER A 180 32.96 13.13 2.48
CA SER A 180 34.37 13.39 2.79
C SER A 180 35.25 12.25 2.33
N GLY A 181 34.97 11.69 1.16
CA GLY A 181 35.81 10.68 0.53
C GLY A 181 35.41 10.56 -0.93
N LYS A 182 36.29 10.98 -1.83
CA LYS A 182 36.19 10.56 -3.23
C LYS A 182 36.05 9.03 -3.24
N PRO A 183 35.07 8.44 -3.95
CA PRO A 183 35.04 7.01 -4.15
C PRO A 183 36.39 6.60 -4.76
N MET A 184 37.08 5.62 -4.18
CA MET A 184 38.09 4.90 -4.94
C MET A 184 37.37 4.29 -6.15
N GLU A 185 37.86 4.59 -7.35
CA GLU A 185 37.36 3.96 -8.57
C GLU A 185 37.39 2.44 -8.41
N GLY A 186 36.26 1.78 -8.64
CA GLY A 186 36.18 0.32 -8.77
C GLY A 186 35.55 -0.45 -7.60
N ILE A 187 35.23 0.15 -6.44
CA ILE A 187 34.51 -0.55 -5.36
C ILE A 187 33.31 0.28 -4.88
N PRO A 188 32.06 -0.21 -5.00
CA PRO A 188 30.90 0.48 -4.43
C PRO A 188 31.08 0.64 -2.91
N ALA A 189 31.05 1.88 -2.42
CA ALA A 189 31.09 2.15 -0.99
C ALA A 189 29.95 1.39 -0.27
N PRO A 190 30.18 0.88 0.96
CA PRO A 190 29.14 0.19 1.72
C PRO A 190 27.90 1.07 1.86
N LEU A 191 26.72 0.48 1.65
CA LEU A 191 25.45 1.17 1.87
C LEU A 191 25.36 1.61 3.34
N ARG A 192 25.31 2.93 3.60
CA ARG A 192 25.04 3.46 4.94
C ARG A 192 23.65 2.99 5.43
N PRO A 193 23.43 2.72 6.72
CA PRO A 193 22.12 2.32 7.22
C PRO A 193 21.03 3.35 6.87
N VAL A 194 19.87 2.86 6.44
CA VAL A 194 18.69 3.71 6.19
C VAL A 194 18.15 4.20 7.52
N ARG A 195 17.91 5.51 7.63
CA ARG A 195 17.26 6.13 8.79
C ARG A 195 15.79 6.38 8.50
N SER A 196 14.96 6.29 9.55
CA SER A 196 13.56 6.65 9.44
C SER A 196 13.39 8.12 9.06
N GLY A 197 12.58 8.39 8.05
CA GLY A 197 12.31 9.76 7.59
C GLY A 197 11.43 9.84 6.35
N LEU A 198 10.86 11.03 6.14
CA LEU A 198 10.10 11.40 4.95
C LEU A 198 10.84 12.56 4.26
N ARG A 199 10.98 12.49 2.94
CA ARG A 199 11.64 13.50 2.12
C ARG A 199 10.66 14.55 1.63
N LYS A 200 11.16 15.78 1.52
CA LYS A 200 10.43 16.87 0.87
C LYS A 200 10.42 16.63 -0.65
N CYS A 201 9.24 16.57 -1.26
CA CYS A 201 9.09 16.28 -2.69
C CYS A 201 8.53 17.51 -3.43
N GLU A 202 9.05 17.81 -4.62
CA GLU A 202 8.69 18.98 -5.44
C GLU A 202 7.94 18.56 -6.71
N ILE A 203 6.91 19.32 -7.09
CA ILE A 203 6.15 19.20 -8.36
C ILE A 203 6.69 20.23 -9.38
N GLY A 204 7.92 20.72 -9.18
CA GLY A 204 8.56 21.77 -9.97
C GLY A 204 8.22 23.19 -9.50
N LYS A 205 9.03 24.16 -9.96
CA LYS A 205 8.92 25.61 -9.64
C LYS A 205 8.85 25.92 -8.14
N GLY A 206 9.53 25.11 -7.31
CA GLY A 206 9.52 25.27 -5.84
C GLY A 206 8.19 24.95 -5.17
N LYS A 207 7.21 24.37 -5.89
CA LYS A 207 5.96 23.89 -5.31
C LYS A 207 6.16 22.48 -4.81
N PHE A 208 5.87 22.26 -3.54
CA PHE A 208 6.02 20.96 -2.92
C PHE A 208 4.75 20.10 -3.05
N ILE A 209 4.88 18.79 -2.87
CA ILE A 209 3.76 17.84 -2.75
C ILE A 209 3.19 17.88 -1.33
N SER A 210 1.87 17.78 -1.21
CA SER A 210 1.21 17.48 0.08
C SER A 210 0.59 16.11 -0.08
N TRP A 211 0.97 15.17 0.78
CA TRP A 211 0.31 13.89 0.85
C TRP A 211 -0.99 14.07 1.66
N LYS A 212 -2.07 13.44 1.18
CA LYS A 212 -3.42 13.49 1.72
C LYS A 212 -4.12 12.16 1.43
N GLN A 213 -5.31 11.97 2.00
CA GLN A 213 -6.13 10.78 1.74
C GLN A 213 -6.35 10.53 0.24
N MET A 214 -6.74 11.58 -0.49
CA MET A 214 -7.08 11.53 -1.91
C MET A 214 -5.94 11.18 -2.87
N ASN A 215 -4.68 11.15 -2.41
CA ASN A 215 -3.53 10.80 -3.24
C ASN A 215 -2.55 9.82 -2.58
N THR A 216 -3.03 9.03 -1.60
CA THR A 216 -2.22 8.03 -0.91
C THR A 216 -2.89 6.66 -1.01
N ILE A 217 -2.11 5.64 -1.35
CA ILE A 217 -2.49 4.23 -1.31
C ILE A 217 -1.54 3.54 -0.32
N ILE A 218 -2.03 2.61 0.49
CA ILE A 218 -1.20 1.75 1.33
C ILE A 218 -1.41 0.28 0.96
N ILE A 219 -0.31 -0.46 0.81
CA ILE A 219 -0.28 -1.90 0.54
C ILE A 219 0.25 -2.59 1.80
N ASP A 220 -0.59 -3.41 2.41
CA ASP A 220 -0.28 -4.11 3.67
C ASP A 220 -1.04 -5.44 3.70
N ASP A 221 -0.45 -6.48 4.26
CA ASP A 221 -1.10 -7.79 4.45
C ASP A 221 -2.13 -7.80 5.60
N SER A 222 -2.04 -6.84 6.51
CA SER A 222 -2.79 -6.82 7.77
C SER A 222 -3.81 -5.67 7.82
N PRO A 223 -5.12 -5.94 7.74
CA PRO A 223 -6.15 -4.89 7.72
C PRO A 223 -6.25 -4.11 9.04
N ASP A 224 -5.90 -4.73 10.17
CA ASP A 224 -5.87 -4.06 11.47
C ASP A 224 -4.73 -3.03 11.58
N LYS A 225 -3.69 -3.12 10.75
CA LYS A 225 -2.61 -2.14 10.74
C LYS A 225 -3.03 -0.80 10.13
N VAL A 226 -4.07 -0.73 9.30
CA VAL A 226 -4.49 0.55 8.68
C VAL A 226 -5.58 1.29 9.46
N GLY A 227 -6.10 0.71 10.55
CA GLY A 227 -7.09 1.34 11.41
C GLY A 227 -8.34 1.78 10.61
N GLU A 228 -8.66 3.08 10.67
CA GLU A 228 -9.81 3.68 9.96
C GLU A 228 -9.57 3.95 8.47
N PHE A 229 -8.34 3.79 7.96
CA PHE A 229 -7.97 4.16 6.57
C PHE A 229 -8.18 3.02 5.55
N THR A 230 -9.25 2.24 5.73
CA THR A 230 -9.54 1.06 4.88
C THR A 230 -9.79 1.44 3.41
N SER A 231 -10.28 2.64 3.14
CA SER A 231 -10.50 3.13 1.76
C SER A 231 -9.21 3.44 0.99
N ASN A 232 -8.08 3.56 1.69
CA ASN A 232 -6.75 3.73 1.10
C ASN A 232 -5.98 2.42 0.96
N HIS A 233 -6.52 1.32 1.50
CA HIS A 233 -5.78 0.08 1.72
C HIS A 233 -6.03 -0.93 0.59
N ILE A 234 -4.93 -1.44 0.04
CA ILE A 234 -4.91 -2.67 -0.75
C ILE A 234 -4.39 -3.78 0.14
N GLN A 235 -5.28 -4.69 0.53
CA GLN A 235 -4.92 -5.85 1.33
C GLN A 235 -4.39 -6.99 0.45
N VAL A 236 -3.10 -7.29 0.57
CA VAL A 236 -2.48 -8.46 -0.07
C VAL A 236 -2.55 -9.69 0.83
N SER A 237 -2.32 -10.89 0.28
CA SER A 237 -2.15 -12.09 1.09
C SER A 237 -0.86 -12.05 1.95
N ASP A 238 -0.95 -12.61 3.15
CA ASP A 238 0.14 -12.68 4.13
C ASP A 238 1.21 -13.71 3.70
N PHE A 239 2.28 -13.21 3.10
CA PHE A 239 3.41 -14.00 2.63
C PHE A 239 4.27 -14.60 3.74
N GLU A 240 4.22 -14.03 4.95
CA GLU A 240 4.97 -14.57 6.09
C GLU A 240 4.29 -15.83 6.62
N ARG A 241 2.96 -15.80 6.72
CA ARG A 241 2.15 -16.92 7.21
C ARG A 241 1.96 -18.01 6.15
N TYR A 242 1.76 -17.63 4.90
CA TYR A 242 1.50 -18.54 3.77
C TYR A 242 2.66 -18.54 2.78
N PHE A 243 3.89 -18.69 3.29
CA PHE A 243 5.09 -18.66 2.47
C PHE A 243 5.09 -19.73 1.37
N ASN A 244 5.17 -19.28 0.12
CA ASN A 244 5.29 -20.12 -1.06
C ASN A 244 6.21 -19.44 -2.10
N LEU A 245 7.18 -20.16 -2.67
CA LEU A 245 8.03 -19.61 -3.74
C LEU A 245 7.32 -19.52 -5.10
N GLU A 246 6.16 -20.15 -5.23
CA GLU A 246 5.27 -20.03 -6.39
C GLU A 246 4.16 -18.98 -6.17
N ASP A 247 4.29 -18.14 -5.14
CA ASP A 247 3.36 -17.04 -4.87
C ASP A 247 3.31 -16.06 -6.07
N ASN A 248 2.11 -15.82 -6.59
CA ASN A 248 1.87 -14.91 -7.72
C ASN A 248 1.16 -13.61 -7.29
N GLU A 249 1.12 -13.29 -6.00
CA GLU A 249 0.36 -12.15 -5.50
C GLU A 249 0.94 -10.83 -6.02
N LEU A 250 2.28 -10.67 -6.05
CA LEU A 250 2.89 -9.46 -6.60
C LEU A 250 2.77 -9.38 -8.13
N ALA A 251 2.72 -10.52 -8.84
CA ALA A 251 2.43 -10.54 -10.27
C ALA A 251 0.99 -10.07 -10.55
N LEU A 252 0.00 -10.57 -9.78
CA LEU A 252 -1.38 -10.10 -9.84
C LEU A 252 -1.47 -8.61 -9.50
N LEU A 253 -0.74 -8.17 -8.49
CA LEU A 253 -0.74 -6.79 -8.06
C LEU A 253 -0.12 -5.87 -9.10
N PHE A 254 0.96 -6.30 -9.75
CA PHE A 254 1.54 -5.62 -10.90
C PHE A 254 0.51 -5.46 -12.05
N GLN A 255 -0.17 -6.54 -12.44
CA GLN A 255 -1.22 -6.50 -13.47
C GLN A 255 -2.40 -5.60 -13.07
N TYR A 256 -2.83 -5.66 -11.81
CA TYR A 256 -3.86 -4.78 -11.28
C TYR A 256 -3.45 -3.32 -11.37
N PHE A 257 -2.24 -2.98 -10.92
CA PHE A 257 -1.72 -1.62 -10.98
C PHE A 257 -1.60 -1.11 -12.42
N GLN A 258 -1.23 -1.97 -13.39
CA GLN A 258 -1.28 -1.63 -14.81
C GLN A 258 -2.72 -1.35 -15.28
N TYR A 259 -3.68 -2.18 -14.87
CA TYR A 259 -5.09 -2.04 -15.20
C TYR A 259 -5.73 -0.75 -14.65
N ILE A 260 -5.40 -0.36 -13.41
CA ILE A 260 -5.96 0.84 -12.77
C ILE A 260 -5.15 2.13 -13.00
N LEU A 261 -3.97 2.04 -13.64
CA LEU A 261 -3.09 3.19 -13.87
C LEU A 261 -3.78 4.32 -14.66
N PRO A 262 -4.50 4.07 -15.78
CA PRO A 262 -5.17 5.14 -16.52
C PRO A 262 -6.21 5.92 -15.69
N GLN A 263 -6.95 5.23 -14.83
CA GLN A 263 -7.96 5.79 -13.93
C GLN A 263 -7.29 6.64 -12.85
N MET A 264 -6.20 6.12 -12.26
CA MET A 264 -5.38 6.84 -11.30
C MET A 264 -4.73 8.10 -11.89
N GLN A 265 -4.22 8.01 -13.13
CA GLN A 265 -3.68 9.16 -13.84
C GLN A 265 -4.77 10.21 -14.10
N THR A 266 -5.96 9.78 -14.54
CA THR A 266 -7.12 10.68 -14.74
C THR A 266 -7.50 11.38 -13.45
N CYS A 267 -7.59 10.64 -12.35
CA CYS A 267 -7.80 11.16 -10.99
C CYS A 267 -6.72 12.18 -10.61
N ALA A 268 -5.45 11.89 -10.86
CA ALA A 268 -4.34 12.82 -10.61
C ALA A 268 -4.43 14.11 -11.43
N LYS A 269 -4.90 14.06 -12.70
CA LYS A 269 -5.06 15.26 -13.55
C LYS A 269 -6.23 16.13 -13.11
N SER A 270 -7.27 15.52 -12.57
CA SER A 270 -8.49 16.21 -12.15
C SER A 270 -8.50 16.67 -10.69
N ASN A 271 -7.40 16.42 -9.94
CA ASN A 271 -7.39 16.58 -8.47
C ASN A 271 -8.55 15.78 -7.82
N GLY A 272 -8.73 14.56 -8.31
CA GLY A 272 -9.71 13.61 -7.82
C GLY A 272 -9.27 12.90 -6.54
N ASP A 273 -10.07 11.91 -6.15
CA ASP A 273 -9.85 11.09 -4.98
C ASP A 273 -9.51 9.65 -5.36
N VAL A 274 -8.27 9.23 -5.10
CA VAL A 274 -7.79 7.88 -5.41
C VAL A 274 -8.58 6.80 -4.67
N THR A 275 -9.18 7.12 -3.51
CA THR A 275 -10.00 6.14 -2.77
C THR A 275 -11.27 5.76 -3.53
N LYS A 276 -11.81 6.67 -4.36
CA LYS A 276 -12.93 6.37 -5.26
C LYS A 276 -12.49 5.46 -6.40
N VAL A 277 -11.30 5.68 -6.95
CA VAL A 277 -10.72 4.80 -7.99
C VAL A 277 -10.56 3.38 -7.44
N LEU A 278 -10.06 3.22 -6.21
CA LEU A 278 -9.95 1.92 -5.55
C LEU A 278 -11.33 1.28 -5.30
N ALA A 279 -12.32 2.06 -4.86
CA ALA A 279 -13.67 1.58 -4.61
C ALA A 279 -14.38 1.12 -5.90
N GLU A 280 -14.18 1.82 -7.01
CA GLU A 280 -14.73 1.46 -8.34
C GLU A 280 -13.98 0.29 -8.99
N ASN A 281 -12.74 0.04 -8.58
CA ASN A 281 -11.90 -1.03 -9.12
C ASN A 281 -11.32 -1.88 -7.97
N PRO A 282 -12.13 -2.63 -7.20
CA PRO A 282 -11.67 -3.30 -5.99
C PRO A 282 -10.59 -4.36 -6.26
N TRP A 283 -9.48 -4.27 -5.54
CA TRP A 283 -8.37 -5.24 -5.64
C TRP A 283 -8.84 -6.68 -5.41
N LEU A 284 -9.64 -6.95 -4.38
CA LEU A 284 -10.08 -8.30 -4.05
C LEU A 284 -10.86 -8.95 -5.20
N SER A 285 -11.78 -8.19 -5.81
CA SER A 285 -12.54 -8.66 -6.98
C SER A 285 -11.64 -8.92 -8.19
N TYR A 286 -10.64 -8.08 -8.43
CA TYR A 286 -9.65 -8.30 -9.47
C TYR A 286 -8.83 -9.57 -9.20
N ARG A 287 -8.28 -9.68 -7.99
CA ARG A 287 -7.46 -10.81 -7.54
C ARG A 287 -8.20 -12.13 -7.71
N GLU A 288 -9.44 -12.24 -7.23
CA GLU A 288 -10.26 -13.45 -7.33
C GLU A 288 -10.53 -13.84 -8.78
N LYS A 289 -10.82 -12.87 -9.64
CA LYS A 289 -11.08 -13.09 -11.07
C LYS A 289 -9.84 -13.58 -11.82
N HIS A 290 -8.65 -13.06 -11.48
CA HIS A 290 -7.43 -13.26 -12.26
C HIS A 290 -6.44 -14.28 -11.66
N ALA A 291 -6.64 -14.71 -10.40
CA ALA A 291 -5.75 -15.67 -9.74
C ALA A 291 -5.71 -17.03 -10.45
N ALA A 292 -6.84 -17.51 -10.99
CA ALA A 292 -6.92 -18.80 -11.69
C ALA A 292 -6.18 -18.81 -13.03
N THR A 293 -6.12 -17.66 -13.72
CA THR A 293 -5.47 -17.54 -15.04
C THR A 293 -3.94 -17.54 -14.96
N LEU A 294 -3.33 -17.11 -13.85
CA LEU A 294 -1.87 -17.17 -13.67
C LEU A 294 -1.35 -18.57 -13.34
N ILE A 295 -2.21 -19.44 -12.81
CA ILE A 295 -1.86 -20.83 -12.50
C ILE A 295 -1.82 -21.69 -13.79
N SER A 296 -2.42 -21.21 -14.88
CA SER A 296 -2.73 -22.01 -16.08
C SER A 296 -1.99 -21.61 -17.36
N GLY A 297 -0.99 -20.72 -17.34
CA GLY A 297 -0.26 -20.35 -18.55
C GLY A 297 1.20 -19.91 -18.35
N PRO A 298 2.10 -20.17 -19.31
CA PRO A 298 3.42 -19.57 -19.33
C PRO A 298 3.30 -18.06 -19.55
N LEU A 299 4.10 -17.28 -18.82
CA LEU A 299 4.23 -15.83 -18.98
C LEU A 299 4.73 -15.51 -20.40
N THR A 300 3.82 -15.23 -21.33
CA THR A 300 4.17 -14.64 -22.62
C THR A 300 4.39 -13.15 -22.42
N ILE A 301 5.66 -12.76 -22.34
CA ILE A 301 6.06 -11.36 -22.48
C ILE A 301 5.76 -10.97 -23.93
N SER A 302 4.68 -10.22 -24.14
CA SER A 302 4.44 -9.50 -25.38
C SER A 302 5.53 -8.44 -25.53
N THR A 303 6.59 -8.77 -26.28
CA THR A 303 7.51 -7.79 -26.84
C THR A 303 6.88 -7.29 -28.13
N ASN A 304 6.34 -6.07 -28.10
CA ASN A 304 6.08 -5.34 -29.33
C ASN A 304 7.41 -4.74 -29.81
N SER A 305 8.15 -5.54 -30.59
CA SER A 305 9.18 -5.04 -31.50
C SER A 305 8.72 -5.40 -32.92
N GLU A 306 8.13 -4.43 -33.60
CA GLU A 306 7.98 -4.46 -35.05
C GLU A 306 9.37 -4.36 -35.68
N GLU A 307 9.98 -5.50 -36.01
CA GLU A 307 11.02 -5.55 -37.03
C GLU A 307 10.36 -5.89 -38.36
N LYS A 308 10.36 -4.90 -39.27
CA LYS A 308 10.08 -5.10 -40.69
C LYS A 308 11.23 -5.90 -41.29
N GLU A 309 11.00 -7.18 -41.52
CA GLU A 309 11.83 -8.00 -42.39
C GLU A 309 11.47 -7.67 -43.85
N GLY A 310 12.44 -7.11 -44.57
CA GLY A 310 12.38 -6.86 -46.01
C GLY A 310 13.51 -7.61 -46.68
N ASP A 311 13.15 -8.54 -47.55
CA ASP A 311 14.00 -9.34 -48.43
C ASP A 311 15.10 -8.53 -49.13
N LEU A 312 16.33 -9.08 -49.15
CA LEU A 312 17.24 -8.96 -50.30
C LEU A 312 18.31 -10.06 -50.27
N ILE A 313 17.94 -11.15 -50.95
CA ILE A 313 18.77 -12.10 -51.70
C ILE A 313 20.07 -11.51 -52.26
N GLY A 314 21.19 -12.19 -52.04
CA GLY A 314 22.49 -11.86 -52.64
C GLY A 314 23.58 -12.89 -52.33
N SER A 315 23.59 -13.98 -53.08
CA SER A 315 24.64 -15.01 -53.10
C SER A 315 25.99 -14.44 -53.56
N MET A 316 27.07 -14.68 -52.81
CA MET A 316 28.44 -14.64 -53.35
C MET A 316 29.31 -15.73 -52.73
N THR A 317 29.90 -16.52 -53.62
CA THR A 317 30.86 -17.62 -53.41
C THR A 317 32.23 -17.11 -52.97
N PRO A 318 33.01 -17.87 -52.19
CA PRO A 318 34.43 -17.58 -52.04
C PRO A 318 35.25 -18.26 -53.16
N SER A 319 35.95 -17.42 -53.92
CA SER A 319 36.98 -17.82 -54.88
C SER A 319 38.24 -18.23 -54.12
N VAL A 320 38.84 -19.31 -54.59
CA VAL A 320 40.14 -19.82 -54.17
C VAL A 320 41.21 -18.98 -54.86
N ASP A 321 42.27 -18.58 -54.16
CA ASP A 321 43.57 -18.34 -54.78
C ASP A 321 44.70 -18.61 -53.78
N GLU A 322 45.57 -19.53 -54.21
CA GLU A 322 46.90 -19.78 -53.67
C GLU A 322 47.81 -18.57 -53.91
N THR A 323 48.78 -18.33 -53.02
CA THR A 323 50.19 -18.13 -53.40
C THR A 323 51.10 -18.06 -52.16
N THR A 324 51.92 -19.10 -52.03
CA THR A 324 53.39 -19.08 -51.83
C THR A 324 54.01 -18.29 -50.67
N SER A 325 54.57 -19.10 -49.76
CA SER A 325 55.97 -19.07 -49.26
C SER A 325 56.54 -17.80 -48.65
N ASP A 326 56.86 -17.88 -47.34
CA ASP A 326 58.26 -17.78 -46.93
C ASP A 326 58.49 -18.52 -45.58
N SER A 327 59.65 -19.19 -45.50
CA SER A 327 60.27 -19.95 -44.38
C SER A 327 59.82 -21.39 -44.11
#